data_AF-A0A915N824-F1
#
_entry.id   AF-A0A915N824-F1
#
_cell.length_a   1.000
_cell.length_b   1.000
_cell.length_c   1.000
_cell.angle_alpha   90.00
_cell.angle_beta   90.00
_cell.angle_gamma   90.00
#
_symmetry.space_group_name_H-M   'P 1'
#
loop_
_entity.id
_entity.type
_entity.pdbx_description
1 polymer ?
#
loop_
_entity_poly.entity_id
_entity_poly.type
_entity_poly.pdbx_seq_one_letter_code
_entity_poly.pdbx_strand_id
1 'polypeptide(L)'
;MEWDVEGKEPPPKQIYSKEAMELAKKMIDIEATKMAEAEDIELKLDSQMWQVVANCFGELVKFQNRFTRLSNLSKRDQLEVLSERFKVLFGWMTSQATKMQKLEKKVRLKLDKLQELAKQRETALLELKTFKRLEQNEQKAIVKRINSLTAELKEQEIREKNLQKRFSFLQHRKWELEQLEKRENATSGQESIRYASFENVGHS
;
A
#
# COMPACT_ATOMS: atom_id res chain seq x y z
N MET A 1 39.01 7.42 -10.75
CA MET A 1 40.15 7.59 -9.83
C MET A 1 41.08 6.44 -10.12
N GLU A 2 41.77 6.52 -11.24
CA GLU A 2 42.82 5.58 -11.64
C GLU A 2 44.12 6.22 -11.21
N TRP A 3 44.71 5.68 -10.15
CA TRP A 3 46.06 6.00 -9.72
C TRP A 3 46.97 4.87 -10.20
N ASP A 4 47.21 4.78 -11.51
CA ASP A 4 48.47 4.21 -12.00
C ASP A 4 48.70 4.63 -13.47
N VAL A 5 49.91 5.07 -13.80
CA VAL A 5 50.31 5.52 -15.14
C VAL A 5 51.03 4.40 -15.90
N GLU A 6 51.28 3.25 -15.26
CA GLU A 6 52.06 2.14 -15.81
C GLU A 6 51.22 0.94 -16.29
N GLY A 7 49.88 1.03 -16.27
CA GLY A 7 49.01 -0.03 -16.79
C GLY A 7 49.12 -1.37 -16.05
N LYS A 8 49.74 -1.39 -14.87
CA LYS A 8 49.75 -2.55 -13.98
C LYS A 8 48.43 -2.61 -13.24
N GLU A 9 47.88 -3.83 -13.11
CA GLU A 9 46.71 -4.05 -12.27
C GLU A 9 47.01 -3.54 -10.85
N PRO A 10 46.09 -2.79 -10.22
CA PRO A 10 46.32 -2.30 -8.87
C PRO A 10 46.63 -3.49 -7.97
N PRO A 11 47.66 -3.41 -7.12
CA PRO A 11 47.97 -4.48 -6.18
C PRO A 11 46.68 -4.85 -5.42
N PRO A 12 46.44 -6.15 -5.15
CA PRO A 12 45.22 -6.61 -4.51
C PRO A 12 44.98 -5.75 -3.27
N LYS A 13 43.76 -5.19 -3.14
CA LYS A 13 43.36 -4.28 -2.04
C LYS A 13 44.01 -4.75 -0.76
N GLN A 14 45.09 -4.09 -0.34
CA GLN A 14 45.73 -4.40 0.92
C GLN A 14 44.71 -4.03 1.99
N ILE A 15 44.11 -5.05 2.59
CA ILE A 15 43.19 -4.88 3.71
C ILE A 15 44.08 -4.56 4.91
N TYR A 16 44.27 -3.27 5.16
CA TYR A 16 44.94 -2.82 6.37
C TYR A 16 44.08 -3.21 7.58
N SER A 17 44.71 -3.80 8.60
CA SER A 17 44.01 -4.06 9.86
C SER A 17 43.58 -2.73 10.49
N LYS A 18 42.48 -2.74 11.24
CA LYS A 18 42.01 -1.53 11.96
C LYS A 18 43.10 -0.98 12.89
N GLU A 19 43.85 -1.88 13.52
CA GLU A 19 44.97 -1.54 14.39
C GLU A 19 46.10 -0.83 13.64
N ALA A 20 46.43 -1.28 12.42
CA ALA A 20 47.42 -0.63 11.58
C ALA A 20 46.98 0.79 11.17
N MET A 21 45.68 0.99 10.90
CA MET A 21 45.13 2.32 10.60
C MET A 21 45.13 3.24 11.82
N GLU A 22 44.84 2.72 13.00
CA GLU A 22 44.90 3.50 14.25
C GLU A 22 46.32 3.88 14.63
N LEU A 23 47.28 2.97 14.44
CA LEU A 23 48.71 3.28 14.63
C LEU A 23 49.19 4.32 13.62
N ALA A 24 48.85 4.18 12.35
CA ALA A 24 49.19 5.17 11.32
C ALA A 24 48.60 6.56 11.65
N LYS A 25 47.34 6.61 12.10
CA LYS A 25 46.70 7.85 12.54
C LYS A 25 47.46 8.50 13.69
N LYS A 26 47.81 7.72 14.72
CA LYS A 26 48.61 8.22 15.86
C LYS A 26 49.97 8.73 15.43
N MET A 27 50.66 8.05 14.52
CA MET A 27 51.95 8.49 14.00
C MET A 27 51.84 9.83 13.25
N ILE A 28 50.80 10.00 12.41
CA ILE A 28 50.52 11.25 11.70
C ILE A 28 50.20 12.38 12.68
N ASP A 29 49.38 12.11 13.70
CA ASP A 29 49.03 13.10 14.71
C ASP A 29 50.29 13.58 15.47
N ILE A 30 51.19 12.65 15.84
CA ILE A 30 52.46 12.96 16.52
C ILE A 30 53.41 13.77 15.62
N GLU A 31 53.52 13.43 14.34
CA GLU A 31 54.36 14.19 13.39
C GLU A 31 53.78 15.58 13.12
N ALA A 32 52.46 15.68 12.97
CA ALA A 32 51.78 16.96 12.79
C ALA A 32 52.00 17.88 13.99
N THR A 33 51.83 17.39 15.23
CA THR A 33 52.04 18.20 16.44
C THR A 33 53.50 18.60 16.62
N LYS A 34 54.46 17.72 16.32
CA LYS A 34 55.89 18.05 16.40
C LYS A 34 56.30 19.13 15.40
N MET A 35 55.79 19.07 14.18
CA MET A 35 56.03 20.09 13.15
C MET A 35 55.40 21.43 13.55
N ALA A 36 54.17 21.38 14.09
CA ALA A 36 53.45 22.55 14.58
C ALA A 36 54.15 23.25 15.76
N GLU A 37 54.68 22.47 16.71
CA GLU A 37 55.45 22.99 17.84
C GLU A 37 56.79 23.58 17.43
N ALA A 38 57.45 23.01 16.41
CA ALA A 38 58.74 23.49 15.91
C ALA A 38 58.61 24.82 15.11
N GLU A 39 57.49 25.02 14.43
CA GLU A 39 57.25 26.19 13.57
C GLU A 39 56.26 27.21 14.19
N ASP A 40 55.78 26.97 15.42
CA ASP A 40 54.75 27.78 16.11
C ASP A 40 53.47 27.98 15.26
N ILE A 41 53.05 26.92 14.56
CA ILE A 41 51.89 26.93 13.65
C ILE A 41 50.69 26.28 14.34
N GLU A 42 49.62 27.02 14.53
CA GLU A 42 48.34 26.45 14.98
C GLU A 42 47.72 25.60 13.84
N LEU A 43 47.59 24.28 14.05
CA LEU A 43 47.02 23.32 13.08
C LEU A 43 45.51 23.44 12.95
N LYS A 44 45.01 24.63 12.62
CA LYS A 44 43.60 24.88 12.43
C LYS A 44 43.28 24.89 10.94
N LEU A 45 42.36 24.02 10.53
CA LEU A 45 41.83 24.01 9.17
C LEU A 45 40.84 25.17 8.99
N ASP A 46 41.36 26.39 8.93
CA ASP A 46 40.58 27.61 8.76
C ASP A 46 40.26 27.89 7.29
N SER A 47 39.31 28.80 7.04
CA SER A 47 38.91 29.27 5.71
C SER A 47 40.09 29.76 4.86
N GLN A 48 41.12 30.36 5.47
CA GLN A 48 42.34 30.77 4.79
C GLN A 48 43.15 29.56 4.27
N MET A 49 43.25 28.50 5.06
CA MET A 49 43.92 27.26 4.65
C MET A 49 43.19 26.63 3.45
N TRP A 50 41.85 26.66 3.45
CA TRP A 50 41.04 26.20 2.30
C TRP A 50 41.25 27.05 1.04
N GLN A 51 41.43 28.36 1.17
CA GLN A 51 41.76 29.24 0.05
C GLN A 51 43.14 28.90 -0.53
N VAL A 52 44.14 28.64 0.32
CA VAL A 52 45.47 28.20 -0.12
C VAL A 52 45.39 26.86 -0.86
N VAL A 53 44.64 25.88 -0.33
CA VAL A 53 44.41 24.60 -1.01
C VAL A 53 43.74 24.79 -2.37
N ALA A 54 42.75 25.67 -2.47
CA ALA A 54 42.09 25.99 -3.73
C ALA A 54 43.04 26.64 -4.74
N ASN A 55 43.89 27.58 -4.29
CA ASN A 55 44.91 28.23 -5.12
C ASN A 55 45.94 27.22 -5.62
N CYS A 56 46.44 26.35 -4.73
CA CYS A 56 47.33 25.26 -5.11
C CYS A 56 46.66 24.31 -6.11
N PHE A 57 45.40 23.94 -5.91
CA PHE A 57 44.67 23.08 -6.85
C PHE A 57 44.37 23.73 -8.22
N GLY A 58 44.30 25.06 -8.27
CA GLY A 58 44.18 25.83 -9.50
C GLY A 58 45.50 25.89 -10.28
N GLU A 59 46.60 26.12 -9.57
CA GLU A 59 47.91 26.38 -10.18
C GLU A 59 48.76 25.14 -10.40
N LEU A 60 48.71 24.13 -9.53
CA LEU A 60 49.49 22.91 -9.69
C LEU A 60 48.86 22.00 -10.74
N VAL A 61 49.65 21.62 -11.73
CA VAL A 61 49.24 20.62 -12.71
C VAL A 61 50.34 19.62 -13.01
N LYS A 62 49.93 18.41 -13.39
CA LYS A 62 50.82 17.32 -13.76
C LYS A 62 51.21 17.46 -15.24
N PHE A 63 52.50 17.57 -15.53
CA PHE A 63 53.06 17.60 -16.87
C PHE A 63 54.28 16.68 -16.93
N GLN A 64 54.34 15.78 -17.90
CA GLN A 64 55.42 14.78 -18.04
C GLN A 64 55.70 14.02 -16.72
N ASN A 65 54.63 13.56 -16.07
CA ASN A 65 54.68 12.82 -14.79
C ASN A 65 55.25 13.60 -13.58
N ARG A 66 55.48 14.91 -13.69
CA ARG A 66 55.90 15.79 -12.59
C ARG A 66 54.85 16.87 -12.31
N PHE A 67 54.82 17.33 -11.08
CA PHE A 67 53.94 18.41 -10.65
C PHE A 67 54.64 19.76 -10.83
N THR A 68 54.00 20.67 -11.57
CA THR A 68 54.54 21.98 -11.91
C THR A 68 53.44 23.04 -11.83
N ARG A 69 53.78 24.28 -11.51
CA ARG A 69 52.83 25.40 -11.62
C ARG A 69 52.49 25.69 -13.08
N LEU A 70 51.23 25.95 -13.37
CA LEU A 70 50.73 26.26 -14.70
C LEU A 70 51.48 27.44 -15.35
N SER A 71 51.83 28.45 -14.55
CA SER A 71 52.60 29.62 -14.99
C SER A 71 53.98 29.30 -15.57
N ASN A 72 54.58 28.16 -15.19
CA ASN A 72 55.93 27.77 -15.60
C ASN A 72 55.95 27.02 -16.94
N LEU A 73 54.78 26.66 -17.47
CA LEU A 73 54.62 25.98 -18.75
C LEU A 73 54.52 27.00 -19.89
N SER A 74 54.86 26.59 -21.12
CA SER A 74 54.62 27.42 -22.30
C SER A 74 53.12 27.57 -22.56
N LYS A 75 52.69 28.63 -23.27
CA LYS A 75 51.26 28.82 -23.58
C LYS A 75 50.62 27.63 -24.30
N ARG A 76 51.41 26.90 -25.11
CA ARG A 76 50.95 25.67 -25.79
C ARG A 76 50.71 24.55 -24.78
N ASP A 77 51.68 24.30 -23.90
CA ASP A 77 51.60 23.21 -22.93
C ASP A 77 50.54 23.50 -21.85
N GLN A 78 50.35 24.77 -21.49
CA GLN A 78 49.24 25.20 -20.62
C GLN A 78 47.88 24.81 -21.22
N LEU A 79 47.68 25.06 -22.51
CA LEU A 79 46.43 24.70 -23.20
C LEU A 79 46.22 23.18 -23.23
N GLU A 80 47.27 22.41 -23.51
CA GLU A 80 47.19 20.95 -23.56
C GLU A 80 46.79 20.38 -22.20
N VAL A 81 47.50 20.78 -21.14
CA VAL A 81 47.27 20.36 -19.76
C VAL A 81 45.86 20.76 -19.26
N LEU A 82 45.41 21.98 -19.57
CA LEU A 82 44.05 22.41 -19.25
C LEU A 82 42.99 21.62 -20.04
N SER A 83 43.28 21.27 -21.30
CA SER A 83 42.38 20.46 -22.12
C SER A 83 42.22 19.04 -21.58
N GLU A 84 43.29 18.43 -21.05
CA GLU A 84 43.24 17.12 -20.40
C GLU A 84 42.41 17.18 -19.12
N ARG A 85 42.64 18.20 -18.28
CA ARG A 85 41.83 18.43 -17.08
C ARG A 85 40.35 18.62 -17.42
N PHE A 86 40.05 19.39 -18.46
CA PHE A 86 38.69 19.58 -18.95
C PHE A 86 38.06 18.27 -19.40
N LYS A 87 38.78 17.42 -20.14
CA LYS A 87 38.28 16.09 -20.56
C LYS A 87 37.90 15.22 -19.35
N VAL A 88 38.72 15.21 -18.30
CA VAL A 88 38.42 14.46 -17.06
C VAL A 88 37.17 15.01 -16.38
N LEU A 89 37.07 16.33 -16.22
CA LEU A 89 35.92 16.97 -15.59
C LEU A 89 34.64 16.75 -16.41
N PHE A 90 34.73 16.86 -17.73
CA PHE A 90 33.61 16.60 -18.64
C PHE A 90 33.15 15.14 -18.57
N GLY A 91 34.09 14.19 -18.56
CA GLY A 91 33.79 12.76 -18.36
C GLY A 91 33.11 12.49 -17.01
N TRP A 92 33.57 13.14 -15.94
CA TRP A 92 32.92 13.06 -14.64
C TRP A 92 31.51 13.65 -14.66
N MET A 93 31.33 14.84 -15.23
CA MET A 93 30.04 15.53 -15.30
C MET A 93 29.02 14.74 -16.12
N THR A 94 29.42 14.19 -17.27
CA THR A 94 28.57 13.32 -18.10
C THR A 94 28.19 12.03 -17.36
N SER A 95 29.12 11.40 -16.64
CA SER A 95 28.83 10.26 -15.78
C SER A 95 27.83 10.60 -14.67
N GLN A 96 27.97 11.76 -14.03
CA GLN A 96 27.02 12.20 -13.01
C GLN A 96 25.65 12.53 -13.59
N ALA A 97 25.60 13.22 -14.73
CA ALA A 97 24.34 13.56 -15.40
C ALA A 97 23.53 12.30 -15.76
N THR A 98 24.18 11.26 -16.30
CA THR A 98 23.50 10.01 -16.62
C THR A 98 23.00 9.27 -15.38
N LYS A 99 23.74 9.30 -14.26
CA LYS A 99 23.29 8.76 -12.97
C LYS A 99 22.09 9.52 -12.42
N MET A 100 22.15 10.86 -12.44
CA MET A 100 21.06 11.72 -12.00
C MET A 100 19.80 11.49 -12.82
N GLN A 101 19.91 11.43 -14.15
CA GLN A 101 18.77 11.17 -15.02
C GLN A 101 18.10 9.83 -14.72
N LYS A 102 18.87 8.78 -14.41
CA LYS A 102 18.32 7.48 -13.99
C LYS A 102 17.61 7.56 -12.63
N LEU A 103 18.18 8.29 -11.67
CA LEU A 103 17.57 8.49 -10.36
C LEU A 103 16.28 9.31 -10.46
N GLU A 104 16.30 10.40 -11.21
CA GLU A 104 15.14 11.27 -11.44
C GLU A 104 13.98 10.49 -12.06
N LYS A 105 14.25 9.68 -13.10
CA LYS A 105 13.24 8.79 -13.70
C LYS A 105 12.64 7.83 -12.68
N LYS A 106 13.47 7.21 -11.82
CA LYS A 106 12.99 6.30 -10.77
C LYS A 106 12.15 7.02 -9.71
N VAL A 107 12.55 8.23 -9.31
CA VAL A 107 11.80 9.03 -8.33
C VAL A 107 10.46 9.45 -8.92
N ARG A 108 10.42 9.91 -10.17
CA ARG A 108 9.17 10.29 -10.84
C ARG A 108 8.17 9.14 -10.91
N LEU A 109 8.60 7.95 -11.35
CA LEU A 109 7.73 6.76 -11.38
C LEU A 109 7.16 6.40 -10.00
N LYS A 110 7.97 6.52 -8.93
CA LYS A 110 7.48 6.28 -7.56
C LYS A 110 6.48 7.33 -7.12
N LEU A 111 6.70 8.59 -7.47
CA LEU A 111 5.83 9.70 -7.11
C LEU A 111 4.47 9.57 -7.79
N ASP A 112 4.45 9.23 -9.07
CA ASP A 112 3.23 8.98 -9.83
C ASP A 112 2.43 7.82 -9.23
N LYS A 113 3.11 6.73 -8.86
CA LYS A 113 2.48 5.59 -8.17
C LYS A 113 1.90 5.98 -6.79
N LEU A 114 2.59 6.83 -6.03
CA LEU A 114 2.06 7.32 -4.75
C LEU A 114 0.80 8.16 -4.94
N GLN A 115 0.74 8.99 -5.98
CA GLN A 115 -0.44 9.78 -6.30
C GLN A 115 -1.62 8.88 -6.71
N GLU A 116 -1.36 7.83 -7.49
CA GLU A 116 -2.39 6.85 -7.85
C GLU A 116 -2.93 6.11 -6.61
N LEU A 117 -2.04 5.62 -5.74
CA LEU A 117 -2.42 4.95 -4.49
C LEU A 117 -3.20 5.87 -3.55
N ALA A 118 -2.85 7.16 -3.50
CA ALA A 118 -3.60 8.14 -2.73
C ALA A 118 -5.05 8.27 -3.23
N LYS A 119 -5.25 8.35 -4.55
CA LYS A 119 -6.59 8.37 -5.16
C LYS A 119 -7.37 7.09 -4.87
N GLN A 120 -6.74 5.92 -5.03
CA GLN A 120 -7.35 4.63 -4.71
C GLN A 120 -7.75 4.52 -3.23
N ARG A 121 -6.95 5.09 -2.33
CA ARG A 121 -7.29 5.16 -0.90
C ARG A 121 -8.51 6.04 -0.66
N GLU A 122 -8.60 7.19 -1.32
CA GLU A 122 -9.75 8.09 -1.20
C GLU A 122 -11.04 7.44 -1.70
N THR A 123 -11.01 6.74 -2.85
CA THR A 123 -12.16 6.01 -3.37
C THR A 123 -12.58 4.90 -2.42
N ALA A 124 -11.63 4.08 -1.92
CA ALA A 124 -11.94 3.02 -0.97
C ALA A 124 -12.52 3.54 0.35
N LEU A 125 -12.06 4.70 0.84
CA LEU A 125 -12.63 5.33 2.04
C LEU A 125 -14.05 5.84 1.80
N LEU A 126 -14.33 6.36 0.60
CA LEU A 126 -15.66 6.79 0.22
C LEU A 126 -16.62 5.61 0.12
N GLU A 127 -16.20 4.52 -0.52
CA GLU A 127 -16.94 3.25 -0.61
C GLU A 127 -17.20 2.66 0.78
N LEU A 128 -16.21 2.64 1.67
CA LEU A 128 -16.40 2.15 3.03
C LEU A 128 -17.47 2.95 3.77
N LYS A 129 -17.44 4.29 3.64
CA LYS A 129 -18.46 5.16 4.26
C LYS A 129 -19.84 4.91 3.66
N THR A 130 -19.95 4.71 2.34
CA THR A 130 -21.23 4.45 1.69
C THR A 130 -21.78 3.09 2.11
N PHE A 131 -20.96 2.04 2.16
CA PHE A 131 -21.38 0.72 2.61
C PHE A 131 -21.82 0.71 4.07
N LYS A 132 -21.13 1.42 4.98
CA LYS A 132 -21.60 1.56 6.37
C LYS A 132 -22.98 2.22 6.47
N ARG A 133 -23.23 3.23 5.64
CA ARG A 133 -24.54 3.89 5.61
C ARG A 133 -25.62 2.98 5.01
N LEU A 134 -25.28 2.23 3.96
CA LEU A 134 -26.17 1.25 3.35
C LEU A 134 -26.53 0.14 4.33
N GLU A 135 -25.56 -0.39 5.06
CA GLU A 135 -25.76 -1.39 6.11
C GLU A 135 -26.76 -0.90 7.17
N GLN A 136 -26.58 0.32 7.68
CA GLN A 136 -27.51 0.91 8.65
C GLN A 136 -28.93 1.08 8.09
N ASN A 137 -29.05 1.48 6.82
CA ASN A 137 -30.35 1.61 6.16
C ASN A 137 -30.99 0.25 5.94
N GLU A 138 -30.21 -0.74 5.52
CA GLU A 138 -30.68 -2.09 5.26
C GLU A 138 -31.16 -2.76 6.53
N GLN A 139 -30.44 -2.59 7.65
CA GLN A 139 -30.88 -3.08 8.95
C GLN A 139 -32.26 -2.53 9.34
N LYS A 140 -32.51 -1.25 9.09
CA LYS A 140 -33.83 -0.63 9.32
C LYS A 140 -34.89 -1.17 8.35
N ALA A 141 -34.52 -1.37 7.09
CA ALA A 141 -35.42 -1.92 6.08
C ALA A 141 -35.80 -3.39 6.37
N ILE A 142 -34.88 -4.19 6.90
CA ILE A 142 -35.13 -5.58 7.33
C ILE A 142 -36.18 -5.59 8.45
N VAL A 143 -36.00 -4.79 9.50
CA VAL A 143 -36.96 -4.71 10.61
C VAL A 143 -38.36 -4.32 10.11
N LYS A 144 -38.45 -3.33 9.22
CA LYS A 144 -39.74 -2.94 8.61
C LYS A 144 -40.39 -4.08 7.83
N ARG A 145 -39.61 -4.81 7.02
CA ARG A 145 -40.11 -5.97 6.25
C ARG A 145 -40.62 -7.07 7.17
N ILE A 146 -39.86 -7.43 8.21
CA ILE A 146 -40.27 -8.45 9.19
C ILE A 146 -41.57 -8.05 9.86
N ASN A 147 -41.70 -6.79 10.29
CA ASN A 147 -42.91 -6.30 10.93
C ASN A 147 -44.13 -6.34 9.99
N SER A 148 -43.97 -5.95 8.72
CA SER A 148 -45.04 -6.05 7.70
C SER A 148 -45.48 -7.50 7.50
N LEU A 149 -44.52 -8.40 7.26
CA LEU A 149 -44.80 -9.82 7.04
C LEU A 149 -45.46 -10.47 8.25
N THR A 150 -45.04 -10.10 9.46
CA THR A 150 -45.65 -10.61 10.70
C THR A 150 -47.10 -10.15 10.84
N ALA A 151 -47.40 -8.91 10.45
CA ALA A 151 -48.77 -8.39 10.47
C ALA A 151 -49.66 -9.08 9.43
N GLU A 152 -49.15 -9.25 8.20
CA GLU A 152 -49.84 -9.97 7.12
C GLU A 152 -50.10 -11.44 7.50
N LEU A 153 -49.12 -12.11 8.10
CA LEU A 153 -49.26 -13.49 8.56
C LEU A 153 -50.38 -13.62 9.62
N LYS A 154 -50.45 -12.70 10.59
CA LYS A 154 -51.53 -12.68 11.57
C LYS A 154 -52.91 -12.49 10.92
N GLU A 155 -53.01 -11.63 9.90
CA GLU A 155 -54.27 -11.46 9.17
C GLU A 155 -54.66 -12.75 8.43
N GLN A 156 -53.69 -13.43 7.81
CA GLN A 156 -53.90 -14.72 7.15
C GLN A 156 -54.34 -15.80 8.14
N GLU A 157 -53.73 -15.91 9.32
CA GLU A 157 -54.14 -16.85 10.36
C GLU A 157 -55.58 -16.60 10.83
N ILE A 158 -55.99 -15.33 10.98
CA ILE A 158 -57.36 -14.99 11.36
C ILE A 158 -58.33 -15.39 10.25
N ARG A 159 -57.99 -15.12 8.99
CA ARG A 159 -58.80 -15.51 7.82
C ARG A 159 -58.95 -17.03 7.75
N GLU A 160 -57.87 -17.78 7.95
CA GLU A 160 -57.88 -19.25 7.97
C GLU A 160 -58.80 -19.79 9.08
N LYS A 161 -58.65 -19.30 10.31
CA LYS A 161 -59.52 -19.69 11.44
C LYS A 161 -61.01 -19.45 11.14
N ASN A 162 -61.33 -18.32 10.50
CA ASN A 162 -62.70 -18.00 10.11
C ASN A 162 -63.23 -18.93 9.00
N LEU A 163 -62.39 -19.27 8.02
CA LEU A 163 -62.74 -20.22 6.97
C LEU A 163 -62.96 -21.63 7.53
N GLN A 164 -62.08 -22.10 8.41
CA GLN A 164 -62.22 -23.40 9.08
C GLN A 164 -63.54 -23.49 9.88
N LYS A 165 -63.90 -22.44 10.63
CA LYS A 165 -65.20 -22.37 11.35
C LYS A 165 -66.41 -22.42 10.40
N ARG A 166 -66.35 -21.71 9.28
CA ARG A 166 -67.44 -21.74 8.28
C ARG A 166 -67.54 -23.12 7.63
N PHE A 167 -66.41 -23.74 7.32
CA PHE A 167 -66.36 -25.08 6.76
C PHE A 167 -66.96 -26.11 7.72
N SER A 168 -66.59 -26.10 9.01
CA SER A 168 -67.15 -27.01 10.01
C SER A 168 -68.67 -26.84 10.15
N PHE A 169 -69.17 -25.59 10.12
CA PHE A 169 -70.61 -25.32 10.15
C PHE A 169 -71.33 -25.87 8.91
N LEU A 170 -70.78 -25.63 7.71
CA LEU A 170 -71.36 -26.14 6.47
C LEU A 170 -71.33 -27.67 6.40
N GLN A 171 -70.28 -28.31 6.91
CA GLN A 171 -70.17 -29.76 7.01
C GLN A 171 -71.24 -30.34 7.96
N HIS A 172 -71.46 -29.70 9.11
CA HIS A 172 -72.55 -30.07 10.02
C HIS A 172 -73.92 -29.91 9.35
N ARG A 173 -74.16 -28.78 8.68
CA ARG A 173 -75.43 -28.53 8.00
C ARG A 173 -75.69 -29.51 6.86
N LYS A 174 -74.66 -29.85 6.08
CA LYS A 174 -74.74 -30.88 5.05
C LYS A 174 -75.14 -32.22 5.65
N TRP A 175 -74.48 -32.62 6.74
CA TRP A 175 -74.82 -33.86 7.44
C TRP A 175 -76.27 -33.87 7.94
N GLU A 176 -76.76 -32.78 8.54
CA GLU A 176 -78.16 -32.66 8.97
C GLU A 176 -79.14 -32.87 7.82
N LEU A 177 -78.89 -32.24 6.67
CA LEU A 177 -79.72 -32.36 5.48
C LEU A 177 -79.72 -33.79 4.93
N GLU A 178 -78.55 -34.44 4.87
CA GLU A 178 -78.45 -35.86 4.49
C GLU A 178 -79.22 -36.77 5.45
N GLN A 179 -79.26 -36.47 6.76
CA GLN A 179 -80.08 -37.22 7.70
C GLN A 179 -81.58 -36.98 7.49
N LEU A 180 -82.00 -35.74 7.19
CA LEU A 180 -83.39 -35.42 6.89
C LEU A 180 -83.87 -36.12 5.61
N GLU A 181 -83.07 -36.08 4.55
CA GLU A 181 -83.36 -36.79 3.30
C GLU A 181 -83.51 -38.30 3.53
N LYS A 182 -82.61 -38.91 4.32
CA LYS A 182 -82.75 -40.33 4.73
C LYS A 182 -84.06 -40.59 5.48
N ARG A 183 -84.52 -39.66 6.34
CA ARG A 183 -85.79 -39.78 7.07
C ARG A 183 -87.01 -39.66 6.15
N GLU A 184 -87.02 -38.70 5.24
CA GLU A 184 -88.12 -38.53 4.27
C GLU A 184 -88.24 -39.75 3.35
N ASN A 185 -87.11 -40.27 2.88
CA ASN A 185 -87.06 -41.49 2.08
C ASN A 185 -87.51 -42.73 2.87
N ALA A 186 -87.13 -42.86 4.14
CA ALA A 186 -87.58 -43.95 5.01
C ALA A 186 -89.10 -43.91 5.30
N THR A 187 -89.63 -42.70 5.52
CA THR A 187 -91.06 -42.46 5.77
C THR A 187 -91.90 -42.80 4.53
N SER A 188 -91.34 -42.57 3.34
CA SER A 188 -91.97 -42.92 2.07
C SER A 188 -91.80 -44.40 1.68
N GLY A 189 -90.71 -45.05 2.14
CA GLY A 189 -90.31 -46.41 1.77
C GLY A 189 -90.61 -47.53 2.77
N GLN A 190 -91.17 -47.23 3.96
CA GLN A 190 -91.48 -48.21 5.03
C GLN A 190 -90.29 -49.09 5.49
N GLU A 191 -89.05 -48.58 5.48
CA GLU A 191 -87.88 -49.30 6.02
C GLU A 191 -87.35 -48.66 7.31
N SER A 192 -86.96 -49.48 8.30
CA SER A 192 -86.44 -49.01 9.59
C SER A 192 -84.96 -48.65 9.49
N ILE A 193 -84.60 -47.40 9.83
CA ILE A 193 -83.20 -46.91 9.80
C ILE A 193 -82.66 -46.67 11.22
N ARG A 194 -81.40 -47.07 11.48
CA ARG A 194 -80.63 -46.70 12.68
C ARG A 194 -79.86 -45.39 12.45
N TYR A 195 -80.04 -44.41 13.33
CA TYR A 195 -79.38 -43.11 13.24
C TYR A 195 -78.03 -43.10 13.97
N ALA A 196 -76.98 -42.62 13.30
CA ALA A 196 -75.69 -42.35 13.93
C ALA A 196 -75.64 -40.91 14.48
N SER A 197 -74.94 -40.69 15.60
CA SER A 197 -74.62 -39.35 16.10
C SER A 197 -73.47 -38.74 15.28
N PHE A 198 -73.46 -37.41 15.13
CA PHE A 198 -72.45 -36.66 14.37
C PHE A 198 -71.01 -36.96 14.84
N GLU A 199 -70.82 -37.24 16.13
CA GLU A 199 -69.52 -37.57 16.75
C GLU A 199 -68.90 -38.86 16.20
N ASN A 200 -69.69 -39.81 15.67
CA ASN A 200 -69.19 -41.09 15.16
C ASN A 200 -68.65 -41.01 13.71
N VAL A 201 -68.73 -39.86 13.05
CA VAL A 201 -68.34 -39.68 11.63
C VAL A 201 -67.00 -38.94 11.50
N GLY A 202 -66.44 -38.44 12.61
CA GLY A 202 -65.36 -37.43 12.59
C GLY A 202 -63.93 -37.91 12.89
N HIS A 203 -63.64 -39.21 13.01
CA HIS A 203 -62.27 -39.73 13.18
C HIS A 203 -61.96 -40.83 12.15
N SER A 204 -61.41 -40.42 11.01
CA SER A 204 -60.60 -41.22 10.09
C SER A 204 -59.70 -40.30 9.30
#